data_AF-A0A369UTL0-F1
#
_entry.id   AF-A0A369UTL0-F1
#
_cell.length_a   1.000
_cell.length_b   1.000
_cell.length_c   1.000
_cell.angle_alpha   90.00
_cell.angle_beta   90.00
_cell.angle_gamma   90.00
#
_symmetry.space_group_name_H-M   'P 1'
#
loop_
_entity.id
_entity.type
_entity.pdbx_description
1 polymer ?
#
loop_
_entity_poly.entity_id
_entity_poly.type
_entity_poly.pdbx_seq_one_letter_code
_entity_poly.pdbx_strand_id
1 'polypeptide(L)'
;MRIRYVVLVVALFSLTACMSWFGGHKSNAPSHQALMRSLTGQVEYNLSQPVPADAWLEVTLADVSRMDAPSRVIAQERIAPAGTSPVEFLLSYDPTDLKQGVDFAVSARLQQGDKLLAINDERVSVLGRSGQSGPLRVVLKAVP
;
A
#
# COMPACT_ATOMS: atom_id res chain seq x y z
N MET A 1 -21.75 81.35 14.53
CA MET A 1 -21.92 82.38 13.48
C MET A 1 -21.02 82.01 12.32
N ARG A 2 -21.62 81.69 11.16
CA ARG A 2 -21.08 81.85 9.79
C ARG A 2 -19.85 81.00 9.40
N ILE A 3 -20.03 80.00 8.52
CA ILE A 3 -19.94 80.08 7.03
C ILE A 3 -18.65 79.35 6.60
N ARG A 4 -18.74 78.09 6.12
CA ARG A 4 -18.88 77.69 4.71
C ARG A 4 -17.91 78.43 3.77
N TYR A 5 -16.72 77.84 3.55
CA TYR A 5 -15.93 78.07 2.34
C TYR A 5 -15.94 76.82 1.48
N VAL A 6 -16.96 76.80 0.63
CA VAL A 6 -16.91 76.25 -0.73
C VAL A 6 -15.74 76.93 -1.45
N VAL A 7 -14.98 76.20 -2.28
CA VAL A 7 -14.50 76.62 -3.62
C VAL A 7 -13.49 75.60 -4.17
N LEU A 8 -13.92 74.96 -5.27
CA LEU A 8 -13.21 74.63 -6.52
C LEU A 8 -11.87 73.86 -6.46
N VAL A 9 -11.87 72.61 -6.95
CA VAL A 9 -11.45 72.20 -8.32
C VAL A 9 -9.94 72.35 -8.51
N VAL A 10 -9.24 71.24 -8.73
CA VAL A 10 -8.46 70.97 -9.96
C VAL A 10 -8.13 69.47 -9.96
N ALA A 11 -8.67 68.76 -10.95
CA ALA A 11 -8.19 67.44 -11.33
C ALA A 11 -6.83 67.59 -12.04
N LEU A 12 -5.80 66.90 -11.55
CA LEU A 12 -4.59 66.64 -12.32
C LEU A 12 -3.91 65.34 -11.84
N PHE A 13 -4.11 64.29 -12.65
CA PHE A 13 -3.19 63.20 -12.97
C PHE A 13 -2.14 62.75 -11.94
N SER A 14 -2.35 61.54 -11.39
CA SER A 14 -1.24 60.61 -11.14
C SER A 14 -1.73 59.16 -11.22
N LEU A 15 -1.33 58.45 -12.29
CA LEU A 15 -1.42 57.00 -12.39
C LEU A 15 -0.58 56.38 -11.27
N THR A 16 -1.20 55.83 -10.23
CA THR A 16 -0.55 54.85 -9.35
C THR A 16 -1.21 53.50 -9.55
N ALA A 17 -0.48 52.67 -10.27
CA ALA A 17 -0.77 51.28 -10.51
C ALA A 17 -0.61 50.46 -9.22
N CYS A 18 -1.61 49.60 -9.00
CA CYS A 18 -1.53 48.24 -8.45
C CYS A 18 -0.99 47.99 -7.01
N MET A 19 -1.55 46.93 -6.43
CA MET A 19 -0.96 46.03 -5.41
C MET A 19 -1.39 46.22 -3.95
N SER A 20 -2.44 45.48 -3.56
CA SER A 20 -2.39 44.62 -2.36
C SER A 20 -3.27 43.41 -2.61
N TRP A 21 -2.71 42.56 -3.45
CA TRP A 21 -3.13 41.23 -3.85
C TRP A 21 -3.44 40.39 -2.60
N PHE A 22 -4.58 39.70 -2.65
CA PHE A 22 -4.96 38.61 -1.77
C PHE A 22 -3.75 37.75 -1.38
N GLY A 23 -3.45 37.70 -0.08
CA GLY A 23 -2.47 36.79 0.48
C GLY A 23 -2.89 35.34 0.18
N GLY A 24 -2.24 34.75 -0.82
CA GLY A 24 -2.43 33.36 -1.21
C GLY A 24 -2.14 32.43 -0.05
N HIS A 25 -3.06 31.49 0.17
CA HIS A 25 -2.92 30.34 1.03
C HIS A 25 -1.60 29.62 0.73
N LYS A 26 -0.65 29.62 1.68
CA LYS A 26 0.46 28.67 1.69
C LYS A 26 -0.09 27.31 2.11
N SER A 27 -0.65 26.55 1.17
CA SER A 27 -0.85 25.12 1.31
C SER A 27 0.14 24.41 0.38
N ASN A 28 1.41 24.40 0.77
CA ASN A 28 2.38 23.46 0.21
C ASN A 28 2.69 22.43 1.30
N ALA A 29 1.71 21.58 1.60
CA ALA A 29 2.00 20.32 2.23
C ALA A 29 2.66 19.47 1.13
N PRO A 30 3.90 18.96 1.30
CA PRO A 30 4.43 17.99 0.38
C PRO A 30 3.51 16.77 0.44
N SER A 31 2.68 16.59 -0.59
CA SER A 31 2.06 15.31 -0.87
C SER A 31 3.21 14.37 -1.18
N HIS A 32 3.62 13.56 -0.20
CA HIS A 32 4.40 12.37 -0.49
C HIS A 32 3.55 11.54 -1.43
N GLN A 33 3.81 11.67 -2.74
CA GLN A 33 3.32 10.72 -3.73
C GLN A 33 4.08 9.44 -3.45
N ALA A 34 3.58 8.64 -2.51
CA ALA A 34 4.11 7.31 -2.26
C ALA A 34 3.89 6.49 -3.53
N LEU A 35 4.96 6.24 -4.28
CA LEU A 35 4.91 5.36 -5.44
C LEU A 35 4.75 3.93 -4.92
N MET A 36 3.56 3.39 -5.05
CA MET A 36 3.28 1.99 -4.71
C MET A 36 4.25 1.07 -5.43
N ARG A 37 4.72 0.04 -4.72
CA ARG A 37 5.54 -1.04 -5.28
C ARG A 37 4.78 -2.34 -5.30
N SER A 38 5.23 -3.26 -6.15
CA SER A 38 4.65 -4.59 -6.27
C SER A 38 5.68 -5.67 -5.99
N LEU A 39 5.20 -6.75 -5.38
CA LEU A 39 5.91 -8.01 -5.20
C LEU A 39 5.11 -9.10 -5.93
N THR A 40 5.73 -9.79 -6.88
CA THR A 40 5.05 -10.77 -7.73
C THR A 40 5.60 -12.17 -7.51
N GLY A 41 4.77 -13.17 -7.80
CA GLY A 41 5.18 -14.56 -7.71
C GLY A 41 4.07 -15.52 -8.08
N GLN A 42 4.32 -16.78 -7.80
CA GLN A 42 3.42 -17.88 -8.07
C GLN A 42 3.25 -18.74 -6.82
N VAL A 43 2.03 -19.24 -6.65
CA VAL A 43 1.65 -20.15 -5.59
C VAL A 43 1.35 -21.53 -6.19
N GLU A 44 2.03 -22.55 -5.66
CA GLU A 44 1.85 -23.93 -6.06
C GLU A 44 1.17 -24.75 -4.96
N TYR A 45 0.32 -25.71 -5.35
CA TYR A 45 -0.44 -26.54 -4.43
C TYR A 45 0.05 -27.99 -4.43
N ASN A 46 0.41 -28.51 -3.26
CA ASN A 46 0.64 -29.94 -3.04
C ASN A 46 -0.49 -30.52 -2.19
N LEU A 47 -1.60 -30.89 -2.83
CA LEU A 47 -2.80 -31.44 -2.21
C LEU A 47 -3.10 -32.84 -2.73
N SER A 48 -3.62 -33.71 -1.85
CA SER A 48 -4.07 -35.05 -2.25
C SER A 48 -5.41 -35.05 -2.99
N GLN A 49 -6.15 -33.93 -2.96
CA GLN A 49 -7.46 -33.77 -3.59
C GLN A 49 -7.48 -32.51 -4.46
N PRO A 50 -8.37 -32.43 -5.47
CA PRO A 50 -8.55 -31.21 -6.26
C PRO A 50 -8.96 -30.02 -5.40
N VAL A 51 -8.57 -28.82 -5.82
CA VAL A 51 -9.01 -27.57 -5.19
C VAL A 51 -10.51 -27.37 -5.44
N PRO A 52 -11.33 -27.16 -4.39
CA PRO A 52 -12.75 -26.85 -4.55
C PRO A 52 -12.99 -25.55 -5.35
N ALA A 53 -14.08 -25.49 -6.10
CA ALA A 53 -14.39 -24.34 -6.96
C ALA A 53 -14.72 -23.05 -6.18
N ASP A 54 -15.13 -23.16 -4.92
CA ASP A 54 -15.42 -22.08 -3.98
C ASP A 54 -14.24 -21.72 -3.07
N ALA A 55 -13.09 -22.37 -3.26
CA ALA A 55 -11.88 -22.04 -2.50
C ALA A 55 -11.29 -20.70 -2.95
N TRP A 56 -10.66 -19.99 -2.01
CA TRP A 56 -9.95 -18.75 -2.25
C TRP A 56 -8.55 -18.79 -1.64
N LEU A 57 -7.63 -18.08 -2.29
CA LEU A 57 -6.24 -17.95 -1.88
C LEU A 57 -6.04 -16.57 -1.28
N GLU A 58 -5.34 -16.49 -0.16
CA GLU A 58 -4.92 -15.24 0.45
C GLU A 58 -3.41 -15.22 0.65
N VAL A 59 -2.77 -14.27 -0.02
CA VAL A 59 -1.33 -14.04 0.05
C VAL A 59 -1.10 -12.80 0.89
N THR A 60 -0.18 -12.88 1.85
CA THR A 60 0.07 -11.83 2.83
C THR A 60 1.55 -11.52 2.92
N LEU A 61 1.91 -10.25 2.76
CA LEU A 61 3.23 -9.71 3.11
C LEU A 61 3.18 -9.20 4.55
N ALA A 62 4.07 -9.69 5.41
CA ALA A 62 4.13 -9.28 6.80
C ALA A 62 5.56 -9.05 7.30
N ASP A 63 5.70 -8.14 8.26
CA ASP A 63 6.90 -7.98 9.10
C ASP A 63 6.96 -9.13 10.11
N VAL A 64 8.00 -9.96 10.01
CA VAL A 64 8.23 -11.15 10.83
C VAL A 64 9.43 -11.02 11.76
N SER A 65 9.85 -9.77 12.05
CA SER A 65 10.99 -9.51 12.93
C SER A 65 10.74 -9.85 14.40
N ARG A 66 9.48 -9.98 14.82
CA ARG A 66 9.10 -10.34 16.19
C ARG A 66 8.76 -11.82 16.26
N MET A 67 9.49 -12.56 17.09
CA MET A 67 9.31 -14.01 17.22
C MET A 67 8.12 -14.38 18.11
N ASP A 68 7.78 -13.54 19.10
CA ASP A 68 6.79 -13.86 20.14
C ASP A 68 5.51 -13.02 20.05
N ALA A 69 5.26 -12.39 18.90
CA ALA A 69 4.09 -11.54 18.69
C ALA A 69 3.48 -11.76 17.31
N PRO A 70 2.17 -11.50 17.14
CA PRO A 70 1.56 -11.49 15.81
C PRO A 70 2.33 -10.58 14.86
N SER A 71 2.59 -11.08 13.65
CA SER A 71 3.24 -10.33 12.58
C SER A 71 2.40 -9.14 12.16
N ARG A 72 3.04 -8.01 11.86
CA ARG A 72 2.33 -6.86 11.29
C ARG A 72 2.12 -7.10 9.80
N VAL A 73 0.87 -7.13 9.37
CA VAL A 73 0.52 -7.20 7.94
C VAL A 73 0.87 -5.87 7.28
N ILE A 74 1.57 -5.95 6.13
CA ILE A 74 1.96 -4.82 5.29
C ILE A 74 1.03 -4.75 4.08
N ALA A 75 0.79 -5.89 3.43
CA ALA A 75 -0.10 -5.99 2.29
C ALA A 75 -0.75 -7.38 2.26
N GLN A 76 -1.93 -7.45 1.67
CA GLN A 76 -2.67 -8.68 1.51
C GLN A 76 -3.41 -8.67 0.18
N GLU A 77 -3.44 -9.81 -0.48
CA GLU A 77 -4.16 -10.03 -1.73
C GLU A 77 -5.02 -11.28 -1.57
N ARG A 78 -6.28 -11.18 -2.02
CA ARG A 78 -7.20 -12.31 -2.06
C ARG A 78 -7.57 -12.61 -3.51
N ILE A 79 -7.44 -13.88 -3.88
CA ILE A 79 -7.75 -14.42 -5.20
C ILE A 79 -8.89 -15.42 -5.04
N ALA A 80 -10.05 -15.09 -5.61
CA ALA A 80 -11.27 -15.89 -5.53
C ALA A 80 -11.96 -15.94 -6.92
N PRO A 81 -12.17 -17.13 -7.50
CA PRO A 81 -11.73 -18.44 -7.00
C PRO A 81 -10.21 -18.58 -7.05
N ALA A 82 -9.64 -19.44 -6.21
CA ALA A 82 -8.20 -19.71 -6.19
C ALA A 82 -7.69 -20.27 -7.53
N GLY A 83 -8.49 -21.13 -8.19
CA GLY A 83 -8.16 -21.71 -9.48
C GLY A 83 -7.16 -22.87 -9.40
N THR A 84 -6.51 -23.15 -10.54
CA THR A 84 -5.56 -24.26 -10.70
C THR A 84 -4.12 -23.81 -10.46
N SER A 85 -3.34 -24.64 -9.78
CA SER A 85 -1.90 -24.41 -9.58
C SER A 85 -1.13 -24.48 -10.92
N PRO A 86 -0.11 -23.61 -11.14
CA PRO A 86 0.31 -22.50 -10.29
C PRO A 86 -0.59 -21.26 -10.45
N VAL A 87 -0.79 -20.51 -9.36
CA VAL A 87 -1.60 -19.29 -9.31
C VAL A 87 -0.70 -18.07 -9.14
N GLU A 88 -0.79 -17.11 -10.05
CA GLU A 88 0.00 -15.88 -9.98
C GLU A 88 -0.59 -14.89 -8.96
N PHE A 89 0.27 -14.12 -8.29
CA PHE A 89 -0.15 -13.09 -7.35
C PHE A 89 0.67 -11.80 -7.52
N LEU A 90 0.08 -10.67 -7.12
CA LEU A 90 0.69 -9.35 -7.08
C LEU A 90 0.31 -8.62 -5.79
N LEU A 91 1.27 -8.54 -4.86
CA LEU A 91 1.14 -7.77 -3.64
C LEU A 91 1.58 -6.32 -3.86
N SER A 92 0.63 -5.40 -3.86
CA SER A 92 0.91 -3.95 -3.87
C SER A 92 1.12 -3.44 -2.45
N TYR A 93 2.19 -2.69 -2.22
CA TYR A 93 2.53 -2.14 -0.91
C TYR A 93 3.14 -0.74 -1.01
N ASP A 94 3.01 0.04 0.06
CA ASP A 94 3.71 1.31 0.24
C ASP A 94 5.13 1.04 0.77
N PRO A 95 6.20 1.46 0.08
CA PRO A 95 7.57 1.29 0.57
C PRO A 95 7.83 1.98 1.91
N THR A 96 7.06 3.01 2.26
CA THR A 96 7.18 3.73 3.54
C THR A 96 6.70 2.90 4.73
N ASP A 97 5.92 1.84 4.50
CA ASP A 97 5.52 0.88 5.53
C ASP A 97 6.66 -0.09 5.93
N LEU A 98 7.73 -0.14 5.15
CA LEU A 98 8.88 -1.01 5.40
C LEU A 98 9.83 -0.34 6.38
N LYS A 99 10.01 -0.97 7.54
CA LYS A 99 11.04 -0.57 8.51
C LYS A 99 12.42 -1.03 8.04
N GLN A 100 13.44 -0.26 8.40
CA GLN A 100 14.84 -0.64 8.20
C GLN A 100 15.23 -1.74 9.21
N GLY A 101 16.12 -2.65 8.80
CA GLY A 101 16.71 -3.65 9.71
C GLY A 101 15.78 -4.77 10.18
N VAL A 102 14.58 -4.88 9.62
CA VAL A 102 13.63 -5.98 9.88
C VAL A 102 13.56 -6.92 8.68
N ASP A 103 13.00 -8.11 8.91
CA ASP A 103 12.80 -9.12 7.88
C ASP A 103 11.30 -9.25 7.58
N PHE A 104 10.96 -9.35 6.30
CA PHE A 104 9.60 -9.54 5.84
C PHE A 104 9.45 -10.94 5.24
N ALA A 105 8.23 -11.46 5.27
CA ALA A 105 7.92 -12.74 4.65
C ALA A 105 6.57 -12.71 3.97
N VAL A 106 6.44 -13.56 2.95
CA VAL A 106 5.17 -13.89 2.32
C VAL A 106 4.63 -15.18 2.93
N SER A 107 3.34 -15.19 3.25
CA SER A 107 2.57 -16.40 3.54
C SER A 107 1.37 -16.50 2.62
N ALA A 108 0.97 -17.72 2.27
CA ALA A 108 -0.18 -17.99 1.44
C ALA A 108 -1.08 -19.04 2.11
N ARG A 109 -2.39 -18.78 2.14
CA ARG A 109 -3.41 -19.66 2.72
C ARG A 109 -4.49 -19.96 1.69
N LEU A 110 -4.76 -21.24 1.47
CA LEU A 110 -5.90 -21.70 0.67
C LEU A 110 -7.05 -22.08 1.61
N GLN A 111 -8.20 -21.43 1.45
CA GLN A 111 -9.35 -21.56 2.34
C GLN A 111 -10.63 -21.88 1.57
N GLN A 112 -11.57 -22.55 2.24
CA GLN A 112 -12.94 -22.78 1.77
C GLN A 112 -13.89 -22.45 2.93
N GLY A 113 -14.65 -21.37 2.82
CA GLY A 113 -15.36 -20.82 3.98
C GLY A 113 -14.40 -20.56 5.14
N ASP A 114 -14.69 -21.14 6.31
CA ASP A 114 -13.85 -21.06 7.52
C ASP A 114 -12.79 -22.18 7.62
N LYS A 115 -12.72 -23.07 6.62
CA LYS A 115 -11.80 -24.20 6.62
C LYS A 115 -10.49 -23.84 5.92
N LEU A 116 -9.38 -23.98 6.64
CA LEU A 116 -8.04 -23.95 6.04
C LEU A 116 -7.77 -25.27 5.32
N LEU A 117 -7.55 -25.22 4.01
CA LEU A 117 -7.22 -26.40 3.20
C LEU A 117 -5.71 -26.62 3.12
N ALA A 118 -4.95 -25.54 2.96
CA ALA A 118 -3.51 -25.59 2.80
C ALA A 118 -2.82 -24.27 3.17
N ILE A 119 -1.56 -24.36 3.56
CA ILE A 119 -0.72 -23.21 3.93
C ILE A 119 0.73 -23.53 3.56
N ASN A 120 1.56 -22.50 3.34
CA ASN A 120 3.00 -22.72 3.26
C ASN A 120 3.58 -22.98 4.66
N ASP A 121 4.34 -24.06 4.81
CA ASP A 121 5.00 -24.44 6.05
C ASP A 121 6.46 -23.93 6.12
N GLU A 122 7.03 -23.58 4.97
CA GLU A 122 8.33 -22.95 4.86
C GLU A 122 8.22 -21.43 4.80
N ARG A 123 9.13 -20.73 5.48
CA ARG A 123 9.21 -19.28 5.47
C ARG A 123 9.75 -18.79 4.12
N VAL A 124 8.97 -17.97 3.42
CA VAL A 124 9.39 -17.28 2.21
C VAL A 124 9.81 -15.85 2.57
N SER A 125 11.08 -15.64 2.91
CA SER A 125 11.62 -14.32 3.26
C SER A 125 11.79 -13.44 2.03
N VAL A 126 11.28 -12.21 2.10
CA VAL A 126 11.25 -11.24 0.99
C VAL A 126 11.67 -9.88 1.50
N LEU A 127 12.24 -9.04 0.63
CA LEU A 127 12.67 -7.69 0.99
C LEU A 127 13.61 -7.67 2.22
N GLY A 128 13.91 -6.50 2.78
CA GLY A 128 14.69 -6.40 4.02
C GLY A 128 16.13 -6.94 3.90
N ARG A 129 16.70 -7.43 5.01
CA ARG A 129 18.13 -7.80 5.08
C ARG A 129 18.46 -9.10 4.36
N SER A 130 17.54 -10.06 4.41
CA SER A 130 17.76 -11.43 3.96
C SER A 130 16.83 -11.87 2.82
N GLY A 131 15.95 -10.98 2.37
CA GLY A 131 14.87 -11.36 1.47
C GLY A 131 15.17 -11.06 0.00
N GLN A 132 14.56 -11.86 -0.86
CA GLN A 132 14.67 -11.74 -2.30
C GLN A 132 13.57 -10.79 -2.82
N SER A 133 13.84 -10.08 -3.90
CA SER A 133 12.86 -9.22 -4.61
C SER A 133 12.47 -9.80 -5.98
N GLY A 134 12.95 -10.99 -6.33
CA GLY A 134 12.65 -11.68 -7.58
C GLY A 134 11.27 -12.34 -7.59
N PRO A 135 10.87 -12.96 -8.71
CA PRO A 135 9.60 -13.68 -8.78
C PRO A 135 9.59 -14.77 -7.72
N LEU A 136 8.63 -14.68 -6.81
CA LEU A 136 8.55 -15.56 -5.66
C LEU A 136 7.88 -16.87 -6.05
N ARG A 137 8.32 -17.95 -5.40
CA ARG A 137 7.64 -19.24 -5.45
C ARG A 137 7.21 -19.60 -4.04
N VAL A 138 5.92 -19.86 -3.86
CA VAL A 138 5.33 -20.26 -2.59
C VAL A 138 4.68 -21.62 -2.78
N VAL A 139 5.09 -22.63 -2.01
CA VAL A 139 4.51 -23.98 -2.10
C VAL A 139 3.62 -24.21 -0.88
N LEU A 140 2.38 -24.61 -1.12
CA LEU A 140 1.41 -24.93 -0.07
C LEU A 140 1.40 -26.43 0.14
N LYS A 141 1.28 -26.82 1.41
CA LYS A 141 1.03 -28.20 1.82
C LYS A 141 -0.34 -28.28 2.47
N ALA A 142 -1.04 -29.38 2.23
CA ALA A 142 -2.32 -29.65 2.87
C ALA A 142 -2.15 -29.64 4.40
N VAL A 143 -3.14 -29.07 5.10
CA VAL A 143 -3.21 -29.20 6.56
C VAL A 143 -3.61 -30.64 6.89
N PRO A 144 -2.91 -31.32 7.83
CA PRO A 144 -3.26 -32.67 8.25
C PRO A 144 -4.60 -32.76 8.98
#